data_AF-P91370-F1
#
_entry.id   AF-P91370-F1
#
_cell.length_a   1.000
_cell.length_b   1.000
_cell.length_c   1.000
_cell.angle_alpha   90.00
_cell.angle_beta   90.00
_cell.angle_gamma   90.00
#
_symmetry.space_group_name_H-M   'P 1'
#
loop_
_entity.id
_entity.type
_entity.pdbx_description
1 polymer ?
#
loop_
_entity_poly.entity_id
_entity_poly.type
_entity_poly.pdbx_seq_one_letter_code
_entity_poly.pdbx_strand_id
1 'polypeptide(L)'
;MSTVCVFLFLALTFSVHADPKVVYLYDVSSIEWLTIGVEGGGNIYLASGDDNQILKNIQLTTGSTSITLDQLNDDNDDGSAKFITATGSVTLQTSNNGTMTGKLSGYIYVTTYLQARDPTFSVYVLKTTQSISKMGMKSTVVVLNTVIRQELIDYDMPRIMSYVSSINHTRIQMYIFNRIFLLRTGMMLSIINFSKIQLYWIMDQRYSSIT
;
A
#
# COMPACT_ATOMS: atom_id res chain seq x y z
N MET A 1 23.81 38.10 29.76
CA MET A 1 23.25 36.76 29.98
C MET A 1 22.57 36.29 28.70
N SER A 2 22.93 35.10 28.24
CA SER A 2 22.19 34.21 27.34
C SER A 2 21.93 34.65 25.88
N THR A 3 22.95 34.51 25.04
CA THR A 3 22.80 34.19 23.60
C THR A 3 22.33 32.73 23.38
N VAL A 4 21.92 32.03 24.45
CA VAL A 4 21.57 30.60 24.41
C VAL A 4 20.11 30.37 23.99
N CYS A 5 19.27 31.40 23.89
CA CYS A 5 17.86 31.22 23.53
C CYS A 5 17.60 31.04 22.01
N VAL A 6 18.54 31.31 21.12
CA VAL A 6 18.28 31.23 19.67
C VAL A 6 18.42 29.80 19.12
N PHE A 7 19.21 28.93 19.76
CA PHE A 7 19.43 27.56 19.27
C PHE A 7 18.33 26.56 19.63
N LEU A 8 17.38 26.90 20.49
CA LEU A 8 16.36 25.96 20.96
C LEU A 8 15.14 25.84 20.03
N PHE A 9 14.94 26.79 19.10
CA PHE A 9 13.85 26.70 18.12
C PHE A 9 14.18 25.84 16.89
N LEU A 10 15.46 25.54 16.63
CA LEU A 10 15.86 24.73 15.46
C LEU A 10 15.76 23.22 15.71
N ALA A 11 15.72 22.78 16.97
CA ALA A 11 15.66 21.36 17.32
C ALA A 11 14.24 20.77 17.36
N LEU A 12 13.20 21.60 17.20
CA LEU A 12 11.79 21.18 17.24
C LEU A 12 11.18 20.89 15.87
N THR A 13 11.99 20.64 14.83
CA THR A 13 11.53 19.77 13.74
C THR A 13 11.50 18.33 14.27
N PHE A 14 10.63 18.08 15.26
CA PHE A 14 10.12 16.75 15.49
C PHE A 14 9.56 16.32 14.14
N SER A 15 10.26 15.42 13.47
CA SER A 15 9.67 14.63 12.42
C SER A 15 8.61 13.79 13.14
N VAL A 16 7.40 14.32 13.27
CA VAL A 16 6.25 13.54 13.68
C VAL A 16 6.03 12.58 12.52
N HIS A 17 6.66 11.42 12.60
CA HIS A 17 6.52 10.37 11.61
C HIS A 17 5.09 9.85 11.70
N ALA A 18 4.30 10.07 10.65
CA ALA A 18 3.02 9.40 10.53
C ALA A 18 3.28 7.95 10.10
N ASP A 19 2.47 7.02 10.59
CA ASP A 19 2.46 5.66 10.09
C ASP A 19 1.90 5.62 8.65
N PRO A 20 2.33 4.66 7.81
CA PRO A 20 1.69 4.45 6.52
C PRO A 20 0.19 4.14 6.73
N LYS A 21 -0.65 4.58 5.79
CA LYS A 21 -2.10 4.42 5.89
C LYS A 21 -2.65 3.49 4.83
N VAL A 22 -3.69 2.75 5.21
CA VAL A 22 -4.50 1.92 4.32
C VAL A 22 -5.94 2.38 4.45
N VAL A 23 -6.59 2.66 3.33
CA VAL A 23 -7.99 3.07 3.30
C VAL A 23 -8.74 2.27 2.26
N TYR A 24 -9.82 1.61 2.67
CA TYR A 24 -10.59 0.76 1.79
C TYR A 24 -11.61 1.58 0.98
N LEU A 25 -11.82 1.20 -0.28
CA LEU A 25 -12.72 1.95 -1.16
C LEU A 25 -14.20 1.83 -0.76
N TYR A 26 -14.59 0.73 -0.11
CA TYR A 26 -15.96 0.55 0.36
C TYR A 26 -16.33 1.54 1.49
N ASP A 27 -15.36 2.10 2.21
CA ASP A 27 -15.59 3.08 3.27
C ASP A 27 -16.11 4.42 2.72
N VAL A 28 -15.86 4.73 1.44
CA VAL A 28 -16.36 5.95 0.76
C VAL A 28 -17.88 5.90 0.58
N SER A 29 -18.47 4.69 0.52
CA SER A 29 -19.90 4.48 0.25
C SER A 29 -20.82 5.10 1.31
N SER A 30 -20.34 5.25 2.53
CA SER A 30 -21.14 5.64 3.70
C SER A 30 -21.26 7.14 3.90
N ILE A 31 -20.43 7.95 3.24
CA ILE A 31 -20.17 9.35 3.63
C ILE A 31 -20.06 10.34 2.46
N GLU A 32 -20.34 9.93 1.22
CA GLU A 32 -20.17 10.66 -0.06
C GLU A 32 -18.71 11.08 -0.37
N TRP A 33 -18.00 11.63 0.61
CA TRP A 33 -16.57 11.90 0.61
C TRP A 33 -15.88 11.33 1.86
N LEU A 34 -14.64 10.89 1.72
CA LEU A 34 -13.77 10.44 2.81
C LEU A 34 -12.47 11.23 2.76
N THR A 35 -12.16 11.97 3.82
CA THR A 35 -10.88 12.70 3.95
C THR A 35 -10.03 12.07 5.03
N ILE A 36 -8.77 11.79 4.70
CA ILE A 36 -7.75 11.34 5.63
C ILE A 36 -6.59 12.34 5.68
N GLY A 37 -6.07 12.60 6.87
CA GLY A 37 -4.77 13.26 7.04
C GLY A 37 -3.65 12.26 6.83
N VAL A 38 -2.63 12.62 6.07
CA VAL A 38 -1.44 11.78 5.77
C VAL A 38 -0.19 12.64 5.88
N GLU A 39 1.00 12.01 5.89
CA GLU A 39 2.25 12.77 5.82
C GLU A 39 2.40 13.41 4.43
N GLY A 40 2.70 14.70 4.39
CA GLY A 40 3.02 15.39 3.15
C GLY A 40 4.28 14.81 2.50
N GLY A 41 4.24 14.62 1.19
CA GLY A 41 5.30 14.01 0.40
C GLY A 41 5.35 12.47 0.44
N GLY A 42 4.40 11.81 1.11
CA GLY A 42 4.17 10.36 0.93
C GLY A 42 3.59 10.04 -0.45
N ASN A 43 3.68 8.79 -0.89
CA ASN A 43 3.14 8.33 -2.17
C ASN A 43 1.85 7.54 -1.94
N ILE A 44 0.84 7.81 -2.78
CA ILE A 44 -0.46 7.15 -2.76
C ILE A 44 -0.55 6.17 -3.91
N TYR A 45 -0.76 4.90 -3.58
CA TYR A 45 -0.91 3.79 -4.51
C TYR A 45 -2.33 3.24 -4.44
N LEU A 46 -2.84 2.71 -5.56
CA LEU A 46 -4.10 1.98 -5.60
C LEU A 46 -3.83 0.49 -5.75
N ALA A 47 -4.41 -0.32 -4.86
CA ALA A 47 -4.44 -1.77 -5.00
C ALA A 47 -5.89 -2.22 -5.20
N SER A 48 -6.29 -2.44 -6.45
CA SER A 48 -7.64 -2.87 -6.78
C SER A 48 -7.69 -3.83 -7.98
N GLY A 49 -8.54 -4.86 -7.86
CA GLY A 49 -9.00 -5.70 -8.97
C GLY A 49 -10.41 -5.32 -9.44
N ASP A 50 -10.91 -4.17 -9.02
CA ASP A 50 -12.23 -3.67 -9.41
C ASP A 50 -12.21 -3.12 -10.85
N ASP A 51 -13.38 -3.10 -11.49
CA ASP A 51 -13.53 -2.62 -12.86
C ASP A 51 -13.16 -1.13 -12.98
N ASN A 52 -12.32 -0.78 -13.94
CA ASN A 52 -11.95 0.60 -14.24
C ASN A 52 -13.18 1.47 -14.55
N GLN A 53 -14.27 0.91 -15.09
CA GLN A 53 -15.53 1.64 -15.29
C GLN A 53 -16.22 2.07 -14.00
N ILE A 54 -15.90 1.41 -12.87
CA ILE A 54 -16.37 1.80 -11.53
C ILE A 54 -15.34 2.71 -10.86
N LEU A 55 -14.04 2.42 -11.01
CA LEU A 55 -12.95 3.21 -10.42
C LEU A 55 -12.85 4.62 -10.99
N LYS A 56 -13.18 4.82 -12.28
CA LYS A 56 -13.20 6.16 -12.91
C LYS A 56 -14.20 7.13 -12.26
N ASN A 57 -15.18 6.61 -11.53
CA ASN A 57 -16.18 7.39 -10.82
C ASN A 57 -15.74 7.73 -9.38
N ILE A 58 -14.53 7.35 -8.98
CA ILE A 58 -13.95 7.67 -7.68
C ILE A 58 -12.81 8.66 -7.91
N GLN A 59 -13.02 9.88 -7.46
CA GLN A 59 -12.02 10.94 -7.50
C GLN A 59 -11.14 10.89 -6.25
N LEU A 60 -9.84 11.00 -6.46
CA LEU A 60 -8.85 11.21 -5.42
C LEU A 60 -8.26 12.61 -5.58
N THR A 61 -8.36 13.42 -4.52
CA THR A 61 -7.84 14.78 -4.47
C THR A 61 -6.80 14.93 -3.35
N THR A 62 -5.65 15.52 -3.67
CA THR A 62 -4.61 15.91 -2.72
C THR A 62 -3.99 17.25 -3.15
N GLY A 63 -4.12 18.26 -2.29
CA GLY A 63 -3.71 19.62 -2.63
C GLY A 63 -4.47 20.14 -3.86
N SER A 64 -3.73 20.59 -4.88
CA SER A 64 -4.28 21.01 -6.18
C SER A 64 -4.41 19.87 -7.20
N THR A 65 -3.98 18.65 -6.86
CA THR A 65 -4.02 17.51 -7.76
C THR A 65 -5.30 16.73 -7.55
N SER A 66 -6.03 16.48 -8.62
CA SER A 66 -7.23 15.64 -8.61
C SER A 66 -7.19 14.68 -9.78
N ILE A 67 -7.39 13.39 -9.50
CA ILE A 67 -7.38 12.31 -10.48
C ILE A 67 -8.55 11.35 -10.23
N THR A 68 -8.86 10.51 -11.21
CA THR A 68 -9.76 9.36 -11.02
C THR A 68 -8.94 8.11 -10.72
N LEU A 69 -9.46 7.20 -9.88
CA LEU A 69 -8.68 6.05 -9.39
C LEU A 69 -8.23 5.08 -10.48
N ASP A 70 -8.96 4.97 -11.59
CA ASP A 70 -8.55 4.17 -12.74
C ASP A 70 -7.17 4.58 -13.30
N GLN A 71 -6.78 5.84 -13.16
CA GLN A 71 -5.47 6.34 -13.61
C GLN A 71 -4.29 5.76 -12.82
N LEU A 72 -4.53 5.31 -11.58
CA LEU A 72 -3.55 4.60 -10.75
C LEU A 72 -3.66 3.08 -10.86
N ASN A 73 -4.68 2.56 -11.54
CA ASN A 73 -4.96 1.14 -11.55
C ASN A 73 -4.14 0.37 -12.60
N ASP A 74 -3.38 1.05 -13.46
CA ASP A 74 -2.42 0.39 -14.35
C ASP A 74 -1.02 0.37 -13.73
N ASP A 75 -0.24 -0.63 -14.08
CA ASP A 75 1.17 -0.70 -13.69
C ASP A 75 2.04 0.15 -14.64
N ASN A 76 3.25 0.50 -14.20
CA ASN A 76 4.30 1.04 -15.07
C ASN A 76 4.91 -0.09 -15.93
N ASP A 77 5.70 0.26 -16.95
CA ASP A 77 6.36 -0.71 -17.84
C ASP A 77 7.29 -1.71 -17.11
N ASP A 78 7.82 -1.32 -15.94
CA ASP A 78 8.65 -2.17 -15.08
C ASP A 78 7.86 -3.02 -14.08
N GLY A 79 6.52 -2.99 -14.16
CA GLY A 79 5.59 -3.65 -13.25
C GLY A 79 5.43 -2.97 -11.89
N SER A 80 6.10 -1.83 -11.64
CA SER A 80 5.88 -1.05 -10.41
C SER A 80 4.51 -0.37 -10.43
N ALA A 81 3.94 -0.15 -9.26
CA ALA A 81 2.65 0.51 -9.14
C ALA A 81 2.76 2.02 -9.43
N LYS A 82 1.79 2.57 -10.17
CA LYS A 82 1.64 4.02 -10.33
C LYS A 82 1.28 4.67 -8.99
N PHE A 83 1.70 5.92 -8.84
CA PHE A 83 1.38 6.71 -7.65
C PHE A 83 1.22 8.20 -7.96
N ILE A 84 0.61 8.90 -7.02
CA ILE A 84 0.69 10.35 -6.89
C ILE A 84 1.22 10.72 -5.51
N THR A 85 1.85 11.89 -5.40
CA THR A 85 2.40 12.36 -4.13
C THR A 85 1.33 13.09 -3.32
N ALA A 86 1.13 12.68 -2.08
CA ALA A 86 0.24 13.32 -1.13
C ALA A 86 0.80 14.67 -0.67
N THR A 87 -0.06 15.67 -0.48
CA THR A 87 0.33 17.00 0.04
C THR A 87 -0.05 17.20 1.51
N GLY A 88 -0.49 16.16 2.21
CA GLY A 88 -0.85 16.19 3.65
C GLY A 88 -2.31 15.81 3.94
N SER A 89 -3.20 15.93 2.96
CA SER A 89 -4.56 15.40 3.02
C SER A 89 -4.91 14.67 1.72
N VAL A 90 -5.72 13.62 1.85
CA VAL A 90 -6.24 12.85 0.72
C VAL A 90 -7.74 12.75 0.90
N THR A 91 -8.48 13.18 -0.11
CA THR A 91 -9.93 13.08 -0.16
C THR A 91 -10.33 12.12 -1.27
N LEU A 92 -11.13 11.12 -0.94
CA LEU A 92 -11.81 10.24 -1.89
C LEU A 92 -13.27 10.67 -1.99
N GLN A 93 -13.79 10.83 -3.20
CA GLN A 93 -15.20 11.10 -3.44
C GLN A 93 -15.71 10.20 -4.56
N THR A 94 -16.90 9.64 -4.42
CA THR A 94 -17.46 8.70 -5.40
C THR A 94 -18.78 9.23 -5.96
N SER A 95 -18.98 9.09 -7.28
CA SER A 95 -20.29 9.25 -7.93
C SER A 95 -21.01 7.93 -8.16
N ASN A 96 -20.40 6.79 -7.77
CA ASN A 96 -21.07 5.49 -7.77
C ASN A 96 -22.17 5.45 -6.71
N ASN A 97 -23.23 4.67 -6.94
CA ASN A 97 -24.23 4.43 -5.90
C ASN A 97 -23.64 3.64 -4.71
N GLY A 98 -24.28 3.74 -3.54
CA GLY A 98 -23.80 3.12 -2.30
C GLY A 98 -23.62 1.61 -2.40
N THR A 99 -24.53 0.90 -3.07
CA THR A 99 -24.45 -0.55 -3.28
C THR A 99 -23.25 -0.97 -4.13
N MET A 100 -22.89 -0.19 -5.15
CA MET A 100 -21.74 -0.45 -6.00
C MET A 100 -20.44 -0.14 -5.27
N THR A 101 -20.38 1.00 -4.57
CA THR A 101 -19.21 1.38 -3.78
C THR A 101 -18.95 0.39 -2.64
N GLY A 102 -19.99 -0.05 -1.93
CA GLY A 102 -19.89 -1.02 -0.83
C GLY A 102 -19.45 -2.42 -1.25
N LYS A 103 -19.42 -2.71 -2.55
CA LYS A 103 -18.90 -3.98 -3.12
C LYS A 103 -17.45 -3.88 -3.57
N LEU A 104 -16.84 -2.70 -3.53
CA LEU A 104 -15.44 -2.53 -3.91
C LEU A 104 -14.53 -3.28 -2.96
N SER A 105 -13.51 -3.90 -3.53
CA SER A 105 -12.54 -4.72 -2.80
C SER A 105 -11.16 -4.07 -2.69
N GLY A 106 -10.93 -3.03 -3.50
CA GLY A 106 -9.70 -2.28 -3.52
C GLY A 106 -9.49 -1.38 -2.30
N TYR A 107 -8.26 -0.89 -2.18
CA TYR A 107 -7.83 0.04 -1.16
C TYR A 107 -6.71 0.93 -1.69
N ILE A 108 -6.58 2.12 -1.11
CA ILE A 108 -5.38 2.94 -1.30
C ILE A 108 -4.37 2.64 -0.18
N TYR A 109 -3.09 2.65 -0.55
CA TYR A 109 -1.96 2.58 0.36
C TYR A 109 -1.18 3.89 0.26
N VAL A 110 -0.99 4.55 1.40
CA VAL A 110 -0.23 5.81 1.49
C VAL A 110 1.03 5.55 2.28
N THR A 111 2.18 5.78 1.67
CA THR A 111 3.47 5.65 2.35
C THR A 111 3.72 6.83 3.27
N THR A 112 4.68 6.66 4.18
CA THR A 112 5.32 7.79 4.85
C THR A 112 6.18 8.59 3.87
N TYR A 113 6.57 9.80 4.24
CA TYR A 113 7.52 10.63 3.50
C TYR A 113 8.87 9.93 3.34
N LEU A 114 9.37 9.30 4.40
CA LEU A 114 10.65 8.59 4.38
C LEU A 114 10.63 7.39 3.44
N GLN A 115 9.53 6.64 3.42
CA GLN A 115 9.34 5.53 2.48
C GLN A 115 9.30 6.03 1.03
N ALA A 116 8.61 7.14 0.76
CA ALA A 116 8.53 7.72 -0.58
C ALA A 116 9.88 8.24 -1.10
N ARG A 117 10.79 8.67 -0.20
CA ARG A 117 12.12 9.18 -0.54
C ARG A 117 13.22 8.13 -0.54
N ASP A 118 12.93 6.91 -0.08
CA ASP A 118 13.90 5.82 -0.07
C ASP A 118 14.02 5.21 -1.49
N PRO A 119 15.15 5.38 -2.20
CA PRO A 119 15.32 4.85 -3.56
C PRO A 119 15.34 3.31 -3.60
N THR A 120 15.44 2.66 -2.44
CA THR A 120 15.42 1.20 -2.30
C THR A 120 14.03 0.67 -1.92
N PHE A 121 13.06 1.57 -1.73
CA PHE A 121 11.66 1.23 -1.48
C PHE A 121 10.91 1.07 -2.80
N SER A 122 10.09 0.03 -2.93
CA SER A 122 9.30 -0.20 -4.14
C SER A 122 7.96 -0.84 -3.79
N VAL A 123 6.92 -0.43 -4.49
CA VAL A 123 5.55 -0.93 -4.31
C VAL A 123 5.10 -1.63 -5.58
N TYR A 124 4.55 -2.83 -5.43
CA TYR A 124 3.96 -3.63 -6.50
C TYR A 124 2.53 -4.01 -6.13
N VAL A 125 1.63 -4.04 -7.10
CA VAL A 125 0.24 -4.46 -6.91
C VAL A 125 0.02 -5.80 -7.58
N LEU A 126 -0.31 -6.83 -6.79
CA LEU A 126 -0.63 -8.15 -7.32
C LEU A 126 -2.07 -8.20 -7.82
N LYS A 127 -2.24 -8.23 -9.15
CA LYS A 127 -3.52 -8.53 -9.80
C LYS A 127 -3.56 -9.93 -10.41
N THR A 128 -2.41 -10.36 -10.91
CA THR A 128 -2.19 -11.66 -11.54
C THR A 128 -0.85 -12.23 -11.06
N THR A 129 -0.41 -13.36 -11.61
CA THR A 129 0.94 -13.90 -11.35
C THR A 129 1.98 -12.95 -11.90
N GLN A 130 2.83 -12.40 -11.04
CA GLN A 130 3.94 -11.53 -11.41
C GLN A 130 5.26 -12.00 -10.79
N SER A 131 6.35 -11.81 -11.52
CA SER A 131 7.71 -12.07 -11.06
C SER A 131 8.37 -10.73 -10.73
N ILE A 132 8.78 -10.54 -9.49
CA ILE A 132 9.47 -9.31 -9.05
C ILE A 132 10.95 -9.63 -8.92
N SER A 133 11.79 -8.97 -9.70
CA SER A 133 13.25 -9.06 -9.58
C SER A 133 13.84 -7.75 -9.08
N LYS A 134 14.60 -7.78 -7.99
CA LYS A 134 15.42 -6.65 -7.53
C LYS A 134 16.89 -7.06 -7.45
N MET A 135 17.75 -6.25 -8.06
CA MET A 135 19.20 -6.48 -8.09
C MET A 135 19.93 -5.56 -7.08
N GLY A 136 20.92 -6.11 -6.39
CA GLY A 136 22.14 -5.38 -6.03
C GLY A 136 22.17 -4.54 -4.73
N MET A 137 21.09 -4.34 -3.98
CA MET A 137 21.13 -3.53 -2.74
C MET A 137 20.20 -4.07 -1.63
N LYS A 138 20.34 -3.56 -0.40
CA LYS A 138 19.28 -3.68 0.62
C LYS A 138 18.04 -2.99 0.04
N SER A 139 16.95 -3.72 -0.16
CA SER A 139 15.70 -3.15 -0.68
C SER A 139 14.53 -3.46 0.24
N THR A 140 13.56 -2.57 0.25
CA THR A 140 12.26 -2.77 0.88
C THR A 140 11.23 -2.88 -0.22
N VAL A 141 10.62 -4.05 -0.36
CA VAL A 141 9.56 -4.29 -1.34
C VAL A 141 8.25 -4.45 -0.60
N VAL A 142 7.29 -3.59 -0.92
CA VAL A 142 5.90 -3.69 -0.51
C VAL A 142 5.12 -4.33 -1.65
N VAL A 143 4.39 -5.40 -1.35
CA VAL A 143 3.50 -6.05 -2.30
C VAL A 143 2.08 -5.94 -1.78
N LEU A 144 1.25 -5.23 -2.53
CA LEU A 144 -0.15 -4.96 -2.23
C LEU A 144 -1.02 -5.98 -2.94
N ASN A 145 -1.78 -6.77 -2.18
CA ASN A 145 -2.56 -7.85 -2.74
C ASN A 145 -4.01 -7.45 -3.02
N THR A 146 -4.47 -7.66 -4.25
CA THR A 146 -5.88 -7.44 -4.62
C THR A 146 -6.72 -8.69 -4.35
N VAL A 147 -8.04 -8.54 -4.13
CA VAL A 147 -8.91 -9.72 -4.23
C VAL A 147 -8.97 -10.10 -5.70
N ILE A 148 -8.64 -11.34 -6.03
CA ILE A 148 -8.98 -11.88 -7.35
C ILE A 148 -10.52 -11.95 -7.40
N ARG A 149 -11.17 -11.19 -8.28
CA ARG A 149 -12.62 -11.37 -8.53
C ARG A 149 -12.89 -12.85 -8.79
N GLN A 150 -13.70 -13.47 -7.93
CA GLN A 150 -14.13 -14.85 -8.10
C GLN A 150 -15.61 -14.84 -8.47
N GLU A 151 -15.92 -15.42 -9.62
CA GLU A 151 -17.30 -15.52 -10.14
C GLU A 151 -18.17 -16.49 -9.32
N LEU A 152 -17.58 -17.30 -8.44
CA LEU A 152 -18.26 -18.33 -7.67
C LEU A 152 -17.99 -18.11 -6.18
N ILE A 153 -19.06 -17.86 -5.42
CA ILE A 153 -19.02 -17.73 -3.97
C ILE A 153 -18.83 -19.13 -3.38
N ASP A 154 -17.59 -19.57 -3.28
CA ASP A 154 -17.24 -20.64 -2.34
C ASP A 154 -16.94 -19.98 -0.99
N TYR A 155 -17.79 -20.22 0.01
CA TYR A 155 -17.63 -19.66 1.36
C TYR A 155 -16.41 -20.23 2.08
N ASP A 156 -15.96 -21.42 1.70
CA ASP A 156 -14.83 -22.10 2.32
C ASP A 156 -13.51 -21.76 1.62
N MET A 157 -13.53 -21.08 0.47
CA MET A 157 -12.31 -20.67 -0.21
C MET A 157 -11.71 -19.41 0.45
N PRO A 158 -10.39 -19.38 0.71
CA PRO A 158 -9.74 -18.19 1.24
C PRO A 158 -9.93 -17.07 0.23
N ARG A 159 -10.50 -15.96 0.71
CA ARG A 159 -10.73 -14.75 -0.10
C ARG A 159 -9.44 -14.12 -0.62
N ILE A 160 -8.28 -14.61 -0.19
CA ILE A 160 -6.95 -14.07 -0.46
C ILE A 160 -5.95 -15.25 -0.56
N MET A 161 -5.21 -15.33 -1.67
CA MET A 161 -4.12 -16.31 -1.84
C MET A 161 -2.91 -15.66 -2.51
N SER A 162 -1.87 -15.33 -1.74
CA SER A 162 -0.54 -15.00 -2.27
C SER A 162 0.52 -15.77 -1.51
N TYR A 163 1.35 -16.48 -2.27
CA TYR A 163 2.56 -17.15 -1.83
C TYR A 163 3.76 -16.34 -2.29
N VAL A 164 4.86 -16.48 -1.56
CA VAL A 164 6.15 -15.99 -1.96
C VAL A 164 7.04 -17.20 -2.22
N SER A 165 7.37 -17.46 -3.48
CA SER A 165 8.18 -18.59 -3.91
C SER A 165 9.51 -18.14 -4.48
N SER A 166 10.45 -19.09 -4.57
CA SER A 166 11.75 -18.90 -5.24
C SER A 166 12.63 -17.82 -4.63
N ILE A 167 12.45 -17.49 -3.35
CA ILE A 167 13.23 -16.39 -2.77
C ILE A 167 14.70 -16.80 -2.65
N ASN A 168 15.55 -16.22 -3.50
CA ASN A 168 16.98 -16.41 -3.43
C ASN A 168 17.59 -15.28 -2.59
N HIS A 169 17.92 -15.55 -1.32
CA HIS A 169 18.44 -14.53 -0.43
C HIS A 169 19.19 -15.07 0.81
N THR A 170 20.10 -14.29 1.40
CA THR A 170 20.90 -14.68 2.59
C THR A 170 20.26 -14.31 3.94
N ARG A 171 19.44 -13.24 4.03
CA ARG A 171 18.66 -12.85 5.23
C ARG A 171 17.35 -12.13 4.87
N ILE A 172 16.20 -12.70 5.18
CA ILE A 172 14.89 -12.07 4.90
C ILE A 172 14.14 -11.83 6.20
N GLN A 173 13.52 -10.66 6.27
CA GLN A 173 12.36 -10.45 7.13
C GLN A 173 11.15 -10.23 6.23
N MET A 174 10.16 -11.13 6.36
CA MET A 174 8.86 -11.01 5.72
C MET A 174 7.85 -10.63 6.79
N TYR A 175 7.24 -9.47 6.66
CA TYR A 175 6.12 -9.05 7.49
C TYR A 175 4.84 -9.14 6.66
N ILE A 176 3.83 -9.84 7.18
CA ILE A 176 2.51 -9.93 6.56
C ILE A 176 1.57 -9.12 7.45
N PHE A 177 1.09 -7.98 6.93
CA PHE A 177 0.07 -7.19 7.59
C PHE A 177 -1.15 -7.10 6.70
N ASN A 178 -2.20 -7.86 7.05
CA ASN A 178 -3.45 -7.88 6.31
C ASN A 178 -3.24 -8.24 4.82
N ARG A 179 -3.36 -7.28 3.90
CA ARG A 179 -3.13 -7.44 2.44
C ARG A 179 -1.74 -7.02 1.96
N ILE A 180 -0.86 -6.61 2.88
CA ILE A 180 0.44 -6.03 2.57
C ILE A 180 1.53 -7.03 2.96
N PHE A 181 2.36 -7.40 1.99
CA PHE A 181 3.61 -8.10 2.24
C PHE A 181 4.76 -7.10 2.23
N LEU A 182 5.55 -7.07 3.29
CA LEU A 182 6.77 -6.29 3.41
C LEU A 182 7.96 -7.25 3.38
N LEU A 183 8.82 -7.11 2.37
CA LEU A 183 10.04 -7.87 2.21
C LEU A 183 11.24 -6.94 2.39
N ARG A 184 12.10 -7.26 3.35
CA ARG A 184 13.39 -6.59 3.53
C ARG A 184 14.52 -7.53 3.16
N THR A 185 15.33 -7.14 2.18
CA THR A 185 16.49 -7.90 1.69
C THR A 185 17.81 -7.22 2.05
N GLY A 186 18.90 -7.97 1.91
CA GLY A 186 20.29 -7.63 2.16
C GLY A 186 21.23 -8.34 1.18
N MET A 187 21.79 -7.57 0.26
CA MET A 187 23.00 -7.85 -0.53
C MET A 187 23.00 -8.98 -1.59
N MET A 188 21.89 -9.63 -1.96
CA MET A 188 21.92 -10.57 -3.10
C MET A 188 20.70 -10.47 -4.05
N LEU A 189 20.91 -10.95 -5.28
CA LEU A 189 19.95 -11.03 -6.38
C LEU A 189 18.68 -11.77 -5.93
N SER A 190 17.56 -11.07 -5.85
CA SER A 190 16.29 -11.66 -5.41
C SER A 190 15.29 -11.67 -6.56
N ILE A 191 14.97 -12.86 -7.05
CA ILE A 191 13.78 -13.10 -7.89
C ILE A 191 12.74 -13.66 -6.95
N ILE A 192 11.61 -12.97 -6.82
CA ILE A 192 10.52 -13.37 -5.96
C ILE A 192 9.31 -13.66 -6.84
N ASN A 193 8.93 -14.93 -6.90
CA ASN A 193 7.82 -15.41 -7.72
C ASN A 193 6.59 -15.60 -6.83
N PHE A 194 5.52 -14.83 -7.05
CA PHE A 194 4.29 -14.98 -6.27
C PHE A 194 3.30 -15.93 -6.97
N SER A 195 2.82 -16.98 -6.28
CA SER A 195 1.79 -17.93 -6.78
C SER A 195 0.72 -18.22 -5.71
N LYS A 196 -0.35 -18.98 -5.96
CA LYS A 196 -1.48 -19.17 -5.01
C LYS A 196 -1.12 -20.05 -3.79
N ILE A 197 -1.41 -19.60 -2.55
CA ILE A 197 -1.48 -20.41 -1.31
C ILE A 197 -2.68 -20.00 -0.44
N GLN A 198 -3.30 -21.00 0.20
CA GLN A 198 -4.25 -20.91 1.31
C GLN A 198 -3.57 -20.48 2.63
N LEU A 199 -3.94 -19.33 3.19
CA LEU A 199 -3.51 -18.92 4.53
C LEU A 199 -4.60 -19.24 5.56
N TYR A 200 -4.31 -20.18 6.46
CA TYR A 200 -5.08 -20.36 7.69
C TYR A 200 -4.65 -19.29 8.69
N TRP A 201 -5.60 -18.49 9.18
CA TRP A 201 -5.40 -17.66 10.35
C TRP A 201 -5.19 -18.56 11.57
N ILE A 202 -3.94 -18.87 11.90
CA ILE A 202 -3.60 -19.22 13.28
C ILE A 202 -3.10 -17.92 13.91
N MET A 203 -3.96 -17.30 14.73
CA MET A 203 -3.48 -16.32 15.70
C MET A 203 -2.51 -17.03 16.65
N ASP A 204 -1.21 -17.03 16.36
CA ASP A 204 -0.21 -17.26 17.40
C ASP A 204 0.06 -15.92 18.08
N GLN A 205 -0.71 -15.66 19.15
CA GLN A 205 -0.48 -14.58 20.11
C GLN A 205 0.80 -14.86 20.92
N ARG A 206 1.97 -14.90 20.26
CA ARG A 206 3.25 -15.07 20.95
C ARG A 206 4.37 -14.22 20.36
N TYR A 207 4.12 -12.93 20.15
CA TYR A 207 5.18 -11.92 20.14
C TYR A 207 4.67 -10.59 20.70
N SER A 208 4.29 -10.61 21.98
CA SER A 208 4.30 -9.43 22.84
C SER A 208 4.96 -9.81 24.15
N SER A 209 6.30 -9.81 24.14
CA SER A 209 7.16 -9.63 25.32
C SER A 209 8.61 -9.59 24.85
N ILE A 210 9.11 -8.38 24.59
CA ILE A 210 10.53 -8.09 24.75
C ILE A 210 10.59 -6.90 25.70
N THR A 211 10.78 -7.27 26.98
CA THR A 211 11.22 -6.54 28.18
C THR A 211 10.67 -5.14 28.43
#